data_AF-A0A940LMC1-F1
#
_entry.id   AF-A0A940LMC1-F1
#
_cell.length_a   1.000
_cell.length_b   1.000
_cell.length_c   1.000
_cell.angle_alpha   90.00
_cell.angle_beta   90.00
_cell.angle_gamma   90.00
#
_symmetry.space_group_name_H-M   'P 1'
#
loop_
_entity.id
_entity.type
_entity.pdbx_description
1 polymer ?
#
loop_
_entity_poly.entity_id
_entity_poly.type
_entity_poly.pdbx_seq_one_letter_code
_entity_poly.pdbx_strand_id
1 'polypeptide(L)'
;MSLLLGLLAALAWPIPMIVALVLTALTRGLRYKILWAVLSFVGVGAFWMRQSTGEWGFVPFALNILGPGFAPGYFKATVPLGAFVVIWMMLRVRKGRTPG
;
A
#
# COMPACT_ATOMS: atom_id res chain seq x y z
N MET A 1 -13.85 6.61 20.25
CA MET A 1 -12.56 5.92 20.02
C MET A 1 -12.47 5.26 18.65
N SER A 2 -13.52 4.57 18.19
CA SER A 2 -13.55 3.77 16.95
C SER A 2 -13.28 4.58 15.67
N LEU A 3 -13.82 5.79 15.56
CA LEU A 3 -13.68 6.66 14.37
C LEU A 3 -12.21 7.01 14.09
N LEU A 4 -11.45 7.34 15.16
CA LEU A 4 -10.03 7.67 15.07
C LEU A 4 -9.23 6.48 14.55
N LEU A 5 -9.53 5.27 15.02
CA LEU A 5 -8.87 4.04 14.56
C LEU A 5 -9.16 3.75 13.08
N GLY A 6 -10.40 3.95 12.62
CA GLY A 6 -10.77 3.82 11.21
C GLY A 6 -10.01 4.79 10.30
N LEU A 7 -9.87 6.05 10.75
CA LEU A 7 -9.14 7.07 10.02
C LEU A 7 -7.63 6.78 9.99
N LEU A 8 -7.04 6.41 11.13
CA LEU A 8 -5.62 6.05 11.23
C LEU A 8 -5.30 4.84 10.37
N ALA A 9 -6.16 3.81 10.38
CA ALA A 9 -6.00 2.65 9.51
C ALA A 9 -6.07 3.05 8.04
N ALA A 10 -7.01 3.91 7.63
CA ALA A 10 -7.11 4.37 6.24
C ALA A 10 -5.87 5.17 5.78
N LEU A 11 -5.26 5.95 6.67
CA LEU A 11 -4.09 6.80 6.38
C LEU A 11 -2.74 6.07 6.48
N ALA A 12 -2.65 4.98 7.24
CA ALA A 12 -1.39 4.26 7.44
C ALA A 12 -0.89 3.57 6.14
N TRP A 13 -1.81 3.08 5.31
CA TRP A 13 -1.48 2.26 4.14
C TRP A 13 -0.99 3.02 2.90
N PRO A 14 -1.42 4.27 2.62
CA PRO A 14 -0.82 5.09 1.55
C PRO A 14 0.67 5.37 1.74
N ILE A 15 1.16 5.49 2.99
CA ILE A 15 2.56 5.82 3.29
C ILE A 15 3.55 4.83 2.62
N PRO A 16 3.47 3.50 2.87
CA PRO A 16 4.38 2.55 2.24
C PRO A 16 4.22 2.50 0.71
N MET A 17 3.02 2.75 0.15
CA MET A 17 2.83 2.82 -1.31
C MET A 17 3.63 3.98 -1.92
N ILE A 18 3.56 5.17 -1.29
CA ILE A 18 4.33 6.35 -1.72
C ILE A 18 5.83 6.09 -1.56
N VAL A 19 6.27 5.52 -0.43
CA VAL A 19 7.67 5.16 -0.21
C VAL A 19 8.16 4.19 -1.30
N ALA A 20 7.40 3.15 -1.61
CA ALA A 20 7.73 2.19 -2.67
C ALA A 20 7.86 2.85 -4.05
N LEU A 21 6.93 3.76 -4.38
CA LEU A 21 6.99 4.52 -5.63
C LEU A 21 8.24 5.41 -5.70
N VAL A 22 8.56 6.14 -4.62
CA VAL A 22 9.75 7.00 -4.53
C VAL A 22 11.02 6.15 -4.67
N LEU A 23 11.11 5.01 -3.98
CA LEU A 23 12.26 4.11 -4.10
C LEU A 23 12.42 3.59 -5.53
N THR A 24 11.31 3.25 -6.20
CA THR A 24 11.31 2.80 -7.60
C THR A 24 11.81 3.89 -8.54
N ALA A 25 11.35 5.14 -8.35
CA ALA A 25 11.78 6.29 -9.14
C ALA A 25 13.28 6.56 -8.97
N LEU A 26 13.76 6.58 -7.73
CA LEU A 26 15.15 6.89 -7.37
C LEU A 26 16.15 5.78 -7.73
N THR A 27 15.69 4.52 -7.87
CA THR A 27 16.60 3.41 -8.17
C THR A 27 16.96 3.41 -9.66
N ARG A 28 18.19 3.82 -9.99
CA ARG A 28 18.73 3.76 -11.36
C ARG A 28 18.99 2.31 -11.77
N GLY A 29 18.87 1.96 -13.05
CA GLY A 29 19.17 0.61 -13.54
C GLY A 29 18.19 -0.49 -13.12
N LEU A 30 16.93 -0.15 -12.84
CA LEU A 30 15.85 -1.11 -12.64
C LEU A 30 15.20 -1.41 -14.00
N ARG A 31 15.17 -2.67 -14.44
CA ARG A 31 14.37 -3.08 -15.61
C ARG A 31 12.88 -3.06 -15.23
N TYR A 32 12.03 -2.67 -16.17
CA TYR A 32 10.56 -2.62 -16.00
C TYR A 32 10.08 -1.69 -14.88
N LYS A 33 10.67 -0.50 -14.73
CA LYS A 33 10.29 0.50 -13.71
C LYS A 33 8.79 0.75 -13.60
N ILE A 34 8.10 0.82 -14.74
CA ILE A 34 6.65 1.04 -14.79
C ILE A 34 5.91 -0.09 -14.09
N LEU A 35 6.31 -1.35 -14.30
CA LEU A 35 5.68 -2.50 -13.65
C LEU A 35 5.87 -2.46 -12.13
N TRP A 36 7.07 -2.09 -11.65
CA TRP A 36 7.34 -1.91 -10.22
C TRP A 36 6.55 -0.74 -9.61
N ALA A 37 6.36 0.34 -10.37
CA ALA A 37 5.55 1.47 -9.95
C ALA A 37 4.08 1.05 -9.81
N VAL A 38 3.52 0.33 -10.79
CA VAL A 38 2.15 -0.20 -10.72
C VAL A 38 2.00 -1.18 -9.55
N LEU A 39 2.98 -2.06 -9.35
CA LEU A 39 2.96 -3.03 -8.25
C LEU A 39 2.94 -2.36 -6.87
N SER A 40 3.56 -1.17 -6.74
CA SER A 40 3.55 -0.40 -5.49
C SER A 40 2.14 -0.04 -5.00
N PHE A 41 1.16 -0.02 -5.91
CA PHE A 41 -0.24 0.32 -5.63
C PHE A 41 -1.16 -0.91 -5.52
N VAL A 42 -0.61 -2.12 -5.56
CA VAL A 42 -1.36 -3.36 -5.39
C VAL A 42 -1.54 -3.64 -3.90
N GLY A 43 -2.80 -3.58 -3.45
CA GLY A 43 -3.24 -3.94 -2.12
C GLY A 43 -3.94 -5.31 -2.10
N VAL A 44 -3.76 -6.04 -1.01
CA VAL A 44 -4.43 -7.31 -0.72
C VAL A 44 -5.23 -7.16 0.56
N GLY A 45 -6.43 -7.72 0.55
CA GLY A 45 -7.39 -7.58 1.63
C GLY A 45 -8.05 -6.20 1.65
N ALA A 46 -9.30 -6.13 2.07
CA ALA A 46 -10.03 -4.88 2.23
C ALA A 46 -10.65 -4.83 3.62
N PHE A 47 -10.11 -3.95 4.46
CA PHE A 47 -10.73 -3.55 5.71
C PHE A 47 -11.70 -2.41 5.42
N TRP A 48 -12.87 -2.46 6.04
CA TRP A 48 -13.81 -1.36 6.01
C TRP A 48 -14.41 -1.13 7.39
N MET A 49 -14.76 0.12 7.66
CA MET A 49 -15.47 0.53 8.85
C MET A 49 -16.62 1.46 8.45
N ARG A 50 -17.84 1.12 8.86
CA ARG A 50 -19.01 2.00 8.65
C ARG A 50 -18.91 3.19 9.60
N GLN A 51 -18.96 4.41 9.06
CA GLN A 51 -18.76 5.65 9.84
C GLN A 51 -19.90 5.90 10.84
N SER A 52 -21.13 5.51 10.51
CA SER A 52 -22.32 5.76 11.34
C SER A 52 -22.46 4.82 12.53
N THR A 53 -22.19 3.52 12.33
CA THR A 53 -22.37 2.49 13.37
C THR A 53 -21.06 2.07 14.02
N GLY A 54 -19.93 2.32 13.38
CA GLY A 54 -18.62 1.88 13.83
C GLY A 54 -18.35 0.38 13.61
N GLU A 55 -19.20 -0.30 12.85
CA GLU A 55 -19.02 -1.71 12.48
C GLU A 55 -17.83 -1.89 11.55
N TRP A 56 -17.06 -2.95 11.80
CA TRP A 56 -15.88 -3.31 11.03
C TRP A 56 -16.13 -4.58 10.23
N GLY A 57 -15.55 -4.63 9.03
CA GLY A 57 -15.49 -5.85 8.24
C GLY A 57 -14.15 -5.99 7.53
N PHE A 58 -13.82 -7.23 7.19
CA PHE A 58 -12.60 -7.57 6.47
C PHE A 58 -12.89 -8.57 5.37
N VAL A 59 -12.40 -8.28 4.17
CA VAL A 59 -12.49 -9.17 3.01
C VAL A 59 -11.06 -9.61 2.67
N PRO A 60 -10.64 -10.84 3.02
CA PRO A 60 -9.23 -11.27 2.89
C PRO A 60 -8.73 -11.35 1.45
N PHE A 61 -9.56 -11.80 0.52
CA PHE A 61 -9.17 -12.03 -0.88
C PHE A 61 -9.49 -10.86 -1.81
N ALA A 62 -9.71 -9.66 -1.27
CA ALA A 62 -9.91 -8.47 -2.08
C ALA A 62 -8.57 -8.02 -2.70
N LEU A 63 -8.50 -7.97 -4.03
CA LEU A 63 -7.42 -7.35 -4.76
C LEU A 63 -7.80 -5.90 -5.07
N ASN A 64 -6.95 -4.96 -4.64
CA ASN A 64 -7.17 -3.54 -4.83
C ASN A 64 -6.02 -2.97 -5.67
N ILE A 65 -6.36 -2.43 -6.83
CA ILE A 65 -5.41 -1.73 -7.70
C ILE A 65 -5.66 -0.24 -7.50
N LEU A 66 -4.62 0.51 -7.09
CA LEU A 66 -4.71 1.93 -6.69
C LEU A 66 -5.36 2.19 -5.32
N GLY A 67 -5.27 1.22 -4.41
CA GLY A 67 -5.83 1.34 -3.06
C GLY A 67 -7.32 0.97 -2.96
N PRO A 68 -7.94 1.09 -1.77
CA PRO A 68 -9.22 0.47 -1.47
C PRO A 68 -10.45 1.21 -2.04
N GLY A 69 -10.22 2.22 -2.89
CA GLY A 69 -11.25 3.09 -3.47
C GLY A 69 -11.98 3.98 -2.44
N PHE A 70 -12.85 4.86 -2.94
CA PHE A 70 -13.71 5.69 -2.12
C PHE A 70 -15.13 5.12 -2.06
N ALA A 71 -15.74 5.06 -0.87
CA ALA A 71 -17.15 4.74 -0.69
C ALA A 71 -17.76 5.65 0.39
N PRO A 72 -18.80 6.43 0.07
CA PRO A 72 -19.44 7.32 1.03
C PRO A 72 -19.90 6.57 2.29
N GLY A 73 -19.62 7.11 3.47
CA GLY A 73 -20.02 6.51 4.75
C GLY A 73 -19.15 5.35 5.23
N TYR A 74 -18.04 5.04 4.54
CA TYR A 74 -17.09 3.99 4.95
C TYR A 74 -15.66 4.51 4.97
N PHE A 75 -14.93 4.19 6.05
CA PHE A 75 -13.47 4.18 5.99
C PHE A 75 -13.03 2.86 5.38
N LYS A 76 -12.09 2.91 4.43
CA LYS A 76 -11.55 1.72 3.80
C LYS A 76 -10.03 1.72 3.87
N ALA A 77 -9.47 0.53 4.02
CA ALA A 77 -8.05 0.27 4.16
C ALA A 77 -7.70 -1.03 3.43
N THR A 78 -6.50 -1.13 2.86
CA THR A 78 -5.99 -2.34 2.22
C THR A 78 -4.54 -2.55 2.62
N VAL A 79 -4.11 -3.81 2.76
CA VAL A 79 -2.70 -4.09 3.08
C VAL A 79 -1.89 -3.90 1.79
N PRO A 80 -0.93 -2.98 1.72
CA PRO A 80 -0.19 -2.62 0.51
C PRO A 80 0.92 -3.65 0.23
N LEU A 81 0.53 -4.90 -0.01
CA LEU A 81 1.47 -6.02 -0.15
C LEU A 81 2.47 -5.79 -1.29
N GLY A 82 2.00 -5.22 -2.41
CA GLY A 82 2.87 -4.89 -3.53
C GLY A 82 3.92 -3.83 -3.18
N ALA A 83 3.56 -2.84 -2.35
CA ALA A 83 4.51 -1.84 -1.85
C ALA A 83 5.62 -2.47 -1.01
N PHE A 84 5.28 -3.42 -0.12
CA PHE A 84 6.29 -4.11 0.69
C PHE A 84 7.24 -4.94 -0.17
N VAL A 85 6.72 -5.65 -1.18
CA VAL A 85 7.54 -6.41 -2.13
C VAL A 85 8.49 -5.48 -2.90
N VAL A 86 7.98 -4.35 -3.38
CA VAL A 86 8.78 -3.34 -4.10
C VAL A 86 9.87 -2.78 -3.21
N ILE A 87 9.55 -2.33 -1.99
CA ILE A 87 10.53 -1.79 -1.03
C ILE A 87 11.63 -2.83 -0.79
N TRP A 88 11.25 -4.07 -0.48
CA TRP A 88 12.22 -5.15 -0.24
C TRP A 88 13.14 -5.41 -1.43
N MET A 89 12.58 -5.48 -2.65
CA MET A 89 13.37 -5.62 -3.87
C MET A 89 14.32 -4.44 -4.10
N MET A 90 13.85 -3.20 -3.92
CA MET A 90 14.68 -2.00 -4.10
C MET A 90 15.84 -1.95 -3.10
N LEU A 91 15.61 -2.35 -1.84
CA LEU A 91 16.66 -2.43 -0.84
C LEU A 91 17.72 -3.48 -1.21
N ARG A 92 17.32 -4.64 -1.76
CA ARG A 92 18.26 -5.66 -2.26
C ARG A 92 19.10 -5.18 -3.43
N VAL A 93 18.48 -4.52 -4.41
CA VAL A 93 19.19 -3.95 -5.58
C VAL A 93 20.21 -2.90 -5.16
N ARG A 94 19.88 -2.08 -4.15
CA ARG A 94 20.81 -1.07 -3.60
C ARG A 94 21.98 -1.72 -2.86
N LYS A 95 21.72 -2.74 -2.02
CA LYS A 95 22.77 -3.46 -1.27
C LYS A 95 23.77 -4.17 -2.19
N GLY A 96 23.31 -4.70 -3.32
CA GLY A 96 24.19 -5.30 -4.34
C GLY A 96 25.04 -4.30 -5.13
N ARG A 97 24.84 -2.98 -4.95
CA ARG A 97 25.55 -1.92 -5.66
C ARG A 97 26.46 -1.06 -4.79
N THR A 98 26.40 -1.19 -3.48
CA THR A 98 27.42 -0.62 -2.59
C THR A 98 28.75 -1.31 -2.90
N PRO A 99 29.79 -0.60 -3.38
CA PRO A 99 31.14 -1.14 -3.42
C PRO A 99 31.55 -1.42 -1.98
N GLY A 100 31.96 -2.65 -1.69
CA GLY A 100 32.66 -3.00 -0.46
C GLY A 100 34.06 -2.39 -0.44
#